data_AF-A0A4Z0N7J6-F1
#
_entry.id   AF-A0A4Z0N7J6-F1
#
_cell.length_a   1.000
_cell.length_b   1.000
_cell.length_c   1.000
_cell.angle_alpha   90.00
_cell.angle_beta   90.00
_cell.angle_gamma   90.00
#
_symmetry.space_group_name_H-M   'P 1'
#
loop_
_entity.id
_entity.type
_entity.pdbx_description
1 polymer ?
#
loop_
_entity_poly.entity_id
_entity_poly.type
_entity_poly.pdbx_seq_one_letter_code
_entity_poly.pdbx_strand_id
1 'polypeptide(L)'
;MFAIATLMTLLSQVSGTPYVPGGDSPAGTDCSGLASWVSNVATGRPAFGSRFHTGNEESALLARGFHYGTAPNSLVIGWNNRHTAVTLPDGTAVSSGEGGGVRVGGGGAYQPQFTHHMYLPLAADELQDPPAPDAPAPPAPDLPPPPAGEVPPPGGDIVPVSAEIPPPPADSAPLPA
;
A
#
# COMPACT_ATOMS: atom_id res chain seq x y z
N MET A 1 -5.36 -12.85 10.08
CA MET A 1 -4.68 -11.86 10.94
C MET A 1 -3.57 -11.25 10.13
N PHE A 2 -3.55 -9.93 10.00
CA PHE A 2 -2.50 -9.20 9.30
C PHE A 2 -1.55 -8.66 10.37
N ALA A 3 -0.33 -9.18 10.41
CA ALA A 3 0.63 -8.82 11.43
C ALA A 3 1.04 -7.35 11.29
N ILE A 4 1.21 -6.67 12.42
CA ILE A 4 1.79 -5.31 12.48
C ILE A 4 3.16 -5.27 11.77
N ALA A 5 3.89 -6.39 11.76
CA ALA A 5 5.12 -6.58 10.99
C ALA A 5 4.98 -6.28 9.48
N THR A 6 3.87 -6.67 8.84
CA THR A 6 3.63 -6.37 7.42
C THR A 6 3.42 -4.88 7.19
N LEU A 7 2.70 -4.22 8.10
CA LEU A 7 2.49 -2.77 8.07
C LEU A 7 3.82 -2.02 8.28
N MET A 8 4.61 -2.43 9.26
CA MET A 8 5.93 -1.84 9.55
C MET A 8 6.92 -2.04 8.40
N THR A 9 6.88 -3.21 7.75
CA THR A 9 7.69 -3.48 6.57
C THR A 9 7.29 -2.53 5.44
N LEU A 10 6.00 -2.41 5.13
CA LEU A 10 5.52 -1.47 4.13
C LEU A 10 5.98 -0.04 4.43
N LEU A 11 5.79 0.43 5.66
CA LEU A 11 6.14 1.79 6.06
C LEU A 11 7.64 2.06 6.00
N SER A 12 8.46 1.06 6.35
CA SER A 12 9.91 1.13 6.18
C SER A 12 10.30 1.23 4.71
N GLN A 13 9.61 0.49 3.83
CA GLN A 13 9.85 0.51 2.38
C GLN A 13 9.41 1.82 1.69
N VAL A 14 8.34 2.46 2.19
CA VAL A 14 7.82 3.72 1.61
C VAL A 14 8.35 4.96 2.31
N SER A 15 9.19 4.81 3.34
CA SER A 15 9.81 5.96 4.00
C SER A 15 10.71 6.72 3.03
N GLY A 16 10.54 8.04 2.93
CA GLY A 16 11.25 8.88 1.97
C GLY A 16 10.62 8.93 0.58
N THR A 17 9.53 8.20 0.32
CA THR A 17 8.77 8.32 -0.94
C THR A 17 8.28 9.77 -1.14
N PRO A 18 8.46 10.39 -2.32
CA PRO A 18 8.08 11.78 -2.55
C PRO A 18 6.59 12.06 -2.38
N TYR A 19 6.26 13.30 -2.00
CA TYR A 19 4.88 13.77 -1.98
C TYR A 19 4.38 14.00 -3.40
N VAL A 20 3.35 13.26 -3.81
CA VAL A 20 2.69 13.44 -5.11
C VAL A 20 1.19 13.62 -4.87
N PRO A 21 0.61 14.79 -5.20
CA PRO A 21 -0.83 15.00 -5.11
C PRO A 21 -1.60 13.93 -5.88
N GLY A 22 -2.52 13.23 -5.22
CA GLY A 22 -3.28 12.13 -5.81
C GLY A 22 -2.50 10.82 -6.03
N GLY A 23 -1.24 10.75 -5.59
CA GLY A 23 -0.40 9.58 -5.74
C GLY A 23 -0.91 8.38 -4.93
N ASP A 24 -0.87 7.20 -5.55
CA ASP A 24 -1.27 5.90 -4.98
C ASP A 24 -0.30 4.79 -5.42
N SER A 25 1.00 5.11 -5.48
CA SER A 25 2.04 4.14 -5.86
C SER A 25 3.34 4.34 -5.10
N PRO A 26 4.26 3.36 -5.11
CA PRO A 26 5.60 3.51 -4.53
C PRO A 26 6.42 4.69 -5.08
N ALA A 27 6.05 5.24 -6.25
CA ALA A 27 6.70 6.40 -6.85
C ALA A 27 6.30 7.74 -6.19
N GLY A 28 5.22 7.76 -5.40
CA GLY A 28 4.75 8.97 -4.74
C GLY A 28 3.35 8.85 -4.15
N THR A 29 3.10 9.52 -3.02
CA THR A 29 1.78 9.59 -2.38
C THR A 29 1.54 10.93 -1.71
N ASP A 30 0.27 11.35 -1.68
CA ASP A 30 -0.17 12.44 -0.81
C ASP A 30 -0.48 11.92 0.61
N CYS A 31 -0.87 12.84 1.50
CA CYS A 31 -1.23 12.52 2.88
C CYS A 31 -2.32 11.45 2.97
N SER A 32 -3.38 11.60 2.17
CA SER A 32 -4.51 10.68 2.14
C SER A 32 -4.22 9.33 1.48
N GLY A 33 -3.32 9.29 0.49
CA GLY A 33 -2.86 8.04 -0.12
C GLY A 33 -2.10 7.20 0.90
N LEU A 34 -1.22 7.81 1.71
CA LEU A 34 -0.51 7.10 2.76
C LEU A 34 -1.49 6.56 3.81
N ALA A 35 -2.43 7.39 4.28
CA ALA A 35 -3.48 6.95 5.20
C ALA A 35 -4.32 5.81 4.60
N SER A 36 -4.57 5.84 3.29
CA SER A 36 -5.27 4.77 2.57
C SER A 36 -4.51 3.47 2.58
N TRP A 37 -3.21 3.49 2.29
CA TRP A 37 -2.38 2.28 2.30
C TRP A 37 -2.34 1.65 3.67
N VAL A 38 -2.11 2.46 4.70
CA VAL A 38 -2.07 1.99 6.08
C VAL A 38 -3.42 1.38 6.48
N SER A 39 -4.52 2.07 6.19
CA SER A 39 -5.88 1.58 6.48
C SER A 39 -6.22 0.31 5.72
N ASN A 40 -5.79 0.20 4.46
CA ASN A 40 -6.00 -0.99 3.65
C ASN A 40 -5.24 -2.18 4.22
N VAL A 41 -3.95 -2.02 4.48
CA VAL A 41 -3.09 -3.09 5.01
C VAL A 41 -3.55 -3.53 6.40
N ALA A 42 -3.90 -2.59 7.27
CA ALA A 42 -4.41 -2.88 8.62
C ALA A 42 -5.75 -3.66 8.60
N THR A 43 -6.47 -3.64 7.49
CA THR A 43 -7.76 -4.33 7.32
C THR A 43 -7.69 -5.48 6.33
N GLY A 44 -6.47 -5.89 5.97
CA GLY A 44 -6.18 -7.02 5.12
C GLY A 44 -6.50 -6.85 3.64
N ARG A 45 -6.56 -5.59 3.19
CA ARG A 45 -6.72 -5.22 1.79
C ARG A 45 -5.36 -4.96 1.14
N PRO A 46 -5.25 -5.07 -0.20
CA PRO A 46 -4.06 -4.60 -0.91
C PRO A 46 -3.77 -3.13 -0.57
N ALA A 47 -2.49 -2.79 -0.37
CA ALA A 47 -2.10 -1.43 -0.01
C ALA A 47 -2.60 -0.40 -1.04
N PHE A 48 -2.40 -0.70 -2.32
CA PHE A 48 -2.73 0.15 -3.47
C PHE A 48 -4.08 -0.20 -4.11
N GLY A 49 -4.65 0.74 -4.86
CA GLY A 49 -5.84 0.50 -5.70
C GLY A 49 -7.18 0.73 -4.99
N SER A 50 -7.17 0.97 -3.68
CA SER A 50 -8.36 1.42 -2.93
C SER A 50 -8.05 2.66 -2.09
N ARG A 51 -7.68 3.76 -2.76
CA ARG A 51 -7.43 5.06 -2.11
C ARG A 51 -8.71 5.78 -1.69
N PHE A 52 -8.57 6.63 -0.68
CA PHE A 52 -9.52 7.67 -0.29
C PHE A 52 -8.81 9.03 -0.22
N HIS A 53 -9.57 10.09 0.03
CA HIS A 53 -9.08 11.45 0.26
C HIS A 53 -9.78 12.05 1.47
N THR A 54 -9.26 13.14 2.03
CA THR A 54 -9.79 13.76 3.27
C THR A 54 -11.30 14.03 3.23
N GLY A 55 -11.84 14.38 2.05
CA GLY A 55 -13.29 14.60 1.86
C GLY A 55 -14.19 13.36 1.98
N ASN A 56 -13.67 12.13 1.84
CA ASN A 56 -14.44 10.88 2.02
C ASN A 56 -13.80 9.90 3.03
N GLU A 57 -12.78 10.36 3.75
CA GLU A 57 -11.98 9.56 4.68
C GLU A 57 -12.84 8.93 5.78
N GLU A 58 -13.81 9.66 6.34
CA GLU A 58 -14.71 9.12 7.35
C GLU A 58 -15.46 7.86 6.89
N SER A 59 -16.19 7.96 5.77
CA SER A 59 -16.96 6.84 5.23
C SER A 59 -16.05 5.68 4.80
N ALA A 60 -14.86 6.01 4.30
CA ALA A 60 -13.85 5.06 3.87
C ALA A 60 -13.29 4.27 5.07
N LEU A 61 -13.02 4.92 6.20
CA LEU A 61 -12.53 4.29 7.43
C LEU A 61 -13.62 3.45 8.10
N LEU A 62 -14.87 3.94 8.13
CA LEU A 62 -16.01 3.14 8.62
C LEU A 62 -16.20 1.84 7.82
N ALA A 63 -16.13 1.91 6.49
CA ALA A 63 -16.20 0.72 5.63
C ALA A 63 -15.05 -0.29 5.84
N ARG A 64 -14.00 0.16 6.52
CA ARG A 64 -12.81 -0.59 6.90
C ARG A 64 -12.85 -1.04 8.38
N GLY A 65 -13.95 -0.77 9.10
CA GLY A 65 -14.12 -1.21 10.48
C GLY A 65 -13.48 -0.31 11.52
N PHE A 66 -13.10 0.92 11.16
CA PHE A 66 -12.64 1.89 12.14
C PHE A 66 -13.81 2.41 12.99
N HIS A 67 -13.50 2.80 14.22
CA HIS A 67 -14.39 3.40 15.18
C HIS A 67 -14.06 4.88 15.39
N TYR A 68 -15.05 5.71 15.72
CA TYR A 68 -14.83 7.12 16.03
C TYR A 68 -13.99 7.32 17.30
N GLY A 69 -13.13 8.33 17.28
CA GLY A 69 -12.30 8.73 18.41
C GLY A 69 -10.89 8.15 18.34
N THR A 70 -10.28 7.95 19.50
CA THR A 70 -8.95 7.40 19.67
C THR A 70 -8.95 6.32 20.74
N ALA A 71 -8.03 5.36 20.64
CA ALA A 71 -7.84 4.33 21.64
C ALA A 71 -6.36 4.02 21.82
N PRO A 72 -5.93 3.62 23.02
CA PRO A 72 -4.56 3.15 23.25
C PRO A 72 -4.31 1.86 22.47
N ASN A 73 -3.03 1.60 22.14
CA ASN A 73 -2.59 0.39 21.44
C ASN A 73 -3.38 0.11 20.15
N SER A 74 -3.82 1.16 19.47
CA SER A 74 -4.65 1.07 18.27
C SER A 74 -4.02 1.90 17.17
N LEU A 75 -4.31 1.54 15.92
CA LEU A 75 -4.01 2.42 14.79
C LEU A 75 -4.98 3.59 14.84
N VAL A 76 -4.46 4.80 14.95
CA VAL A 76 -5.26 6.03 15.01
C VAL A 76 -4.96 6.87 13.79
N ILE A 77 -6.00 7.42 13.18
CA ILE A 77 -5.91 8.34 12.04
C ILE A 77 -6.62 9.63 12.43
N GLY A 78 -5.89 10.73 12.28
CA GLY A 78 -6.37 12.08 12.55
C GLY A 78 -6.35 12.89 11.26
N TRP A 79 -7.47 13.56 10.95
CA TRP A 79 -7.57 14.35 9.72
C TRP A 79 -8.40 15.62 9.88
N ASN A 80 -8.24 16.52 8.92
CA ASN A 80 -9.09 17.67 8.66
C ASN A 80 -9.29 17.81 7.14
N ASN A 81 -9.93 18.89 6.68
CA ASN A 81 -10.21 19.07 5.24
C ASN A 81 -8.95 19.20 4.35
N ARG A 82 -7.76 19.37 4.93
CA ARG A 82 -6.50 19.62 4.19
C ARG A 82 -5.45 18.53 4.37
N HIS A 83 -5.42 17.86 5.51
CA HIS A 83 -4.34 16.97 5.88
C HIS A 83 -4.83 15.79 6.72
N THR A 84 -4.10 14.68 6.65
CA THR A 84 -4.30 13.48 7.45
C THR A 84 -2.94 12.89 7.84
N ALA A 85 -2.88 12.35 9.05
CA ALA A 85 -1.71 11.66 9.58
C ALA A 85 -2.12 10.45 10.42
N VAL A 86 -1.19 9.53 10.59
CA VAL A 86 -1.42 8.23 11.20
C VAL A 86 -0.53 8.06 12.42
N THR A 87 -1.03 7.40 13.45
CA THR A 87 -0.25 6.91 14.58
C THR A 87 -0.51 5.42 14.75
N LEU A 88 0.56 4.64 14.72
CA LEU A 88 0.53 3.19 14.85
C LEU A 88 0.26 2.75 16.30
N PRO A 89 -0.13 1.48 16.52
CA PRO A 89 -0.39 0.94 17.86
C PRO A 89 0.78 1.06 18.85
N ASP A 90 2.03 1.05 18.35
CA ASP A 90 3.26 1.22 19.13
C ASP A 90 3.57 2.71 19.43
N GLY A 91 2.71 3.63 18.99
CA GLY A 91 2.88 5.07 19.12
C GLY A 91 3.69 5.72 18.00
N THR A 92 4.19 4.95 17.04
CA THR A 92 4.98 5.49 15.93
C THR A 92 4.11 6.38 15.03
N ALA A 93 4.50 7.65 14.88
CA ALA A 93 3.84 8.61 14.02
C ALA A 93 4.27 8.46 12.56
N VAL A 94 3.33 8.58 11.63
CA VAL A 94 3.54 8.40 10.20
C VAL A 94 2.70 9.43 9.43
N SER A 95 3.35 10.27 8.63
CA SER A 95 2.67 11.28 7.81
C SER A 95 3.32 11.44 6.44
N SER A 96 2.57 11.93 5.45
CA SER A 96 3.12 12.37 4.16
C SER A 96 2.75 13.82 3.91
N GLY A 97 3.72 14.65 3.52
CA GLY A 97 3.50 16.05 3.17
C GLY A 97 3.98 17.07 4.20
N GLU A 98 4.35 16.64 5.40
CA GLU A 98 4.97 17.47 6.44
C GLU A 98 6.49 17.60 6.21
N GLY A 99 6.86 17.99 4.98
CA GLY A 99 8.24 18.16 4.51
C GLY A 99 8.59 17.38 3.24
N GLY A 100 7.62 17.12 2.36
CA GLY A 100 7.89 16.71 0.98
C GLY A 100 7.80 15.23 0.65
N GLY A 101 7.33 14.39 1.58
CA GLY A 101 7.11 12.97 1.34
C GLY A 101 6.67 12.19 2.56
N VAL A 102 6.63 10.87 2.45
CA VAL A 102 6.33 9.93 3.54
C VAL A 102 7.45 9.97 4.56
N ARG A 103 7.09 10.12 5.84
CA ARG A 103 8.01 10.15 6.96
C ARG A 103 7.48 9.28 8.08
N VAL A 104 8.36 8.43 8.60
CA VAL A 104 8.16 7.69 9.85
C VAL A 104 8.90 8.46 10.94
N GLY A 105 8.19 8.81 12.01
CA GLY A 105 8.62 9.78 13.01
C GLY A 105 8.29 11.22 12.57
N GLY A 106 7.65 11.98 13.45
CA GLY A 106 7.16 13.34 13.16
C GLY A 106 5.75 13.58 13.71
N GLY A 107 4.94 14.34 12.97
CA GLY A 107 3.54 14.60 13.31
C GLY A 107 2.67 13.37 13.08
N GLY A 108 1.94 12.93 14.10
CA GLY A 108 1.01 11.79 14.04
C GLY A 108 -0.45 12.22 14.09
N ALA A 109 -1.35 11.25 14.30
CA ALA A 109 -2.80 11.49 14.37
C ALA A 109 -3.22 12.44 15.51
N TYR A 110 -2.38 12.68 16.52
CA TYR A 110 -2.70 13.52 17.69
C TYR A 110 -2.33 14.99 17.55
N GLN A 111 -1.96 15.45 16.36
CA GLN A 111 -1.65 16.86 16.16
C GLN A 111 -2.89 17.74 16.39
N PRO A 112 -2.74 18.93 17.00
CA PRO A 112 -3.88 19.78 17.38
C PRO A 112 -4.67 20.35 16.19
N GLN A 113 -4.14 20.22 14.96
CA GLN A 113 -4.81 20.66 13.74
C GLN A 113 -5.93 19.72 13.27
N PHE A 114 -5.99 18.49 13.76
CA PHE A 114 -6.98 17.51 13.32
C PHE A 114 -8.28 17.66 14.11
N THR A 115 -9.38 17.72 13.36
CA THR A 115 -10.73 17.88 13.91
C THR A 115 -11.48 16.57 13.95
N HIS A 116 -11.02 15.56 13.21
CA HIS A 116 -11.61 14.23 13.14
C HIS A 116 -10.58 13.18 13.52
N HIS A 117 -11.03 12.15 14.22
CA HIS A 117 -10.20 11.03 14.63
C HIS A 117 -11.00 9.74 14.54
N MET A 118 -10.36 8.70 14.03
CA MET A 118 -10.86 7.33 14.06
C MET A 118 -9.74 6.36 14.37
N TYR A 119 -10.10 5.23 14.98
CA TYR A 119 -9.15 4.21 15.36
C TYR A 119 -9.58 2.81 14.93
N LEU A 120 -8.59 1.93 14.72
CA LEU A 120 -8.77 0.51 14.52
C LEU A 120 -7.98 -0.23 15.61
N PRO A 121 -8.67 -1.01 16.47
CA PRO A 121 -8.00 -1.91 17.41
C PRO A 121 -7.15 -2.92 16.64
N LEU A 122 -5.85 -2.93 16.92
CA LEU A 122 -4.93 -3.98 16.49
C LEU A 122 -4.39 -4.63 17.75
N ALA A 123 -4.48 -5.95 17.87
CA ALA A 123 -4.04 -6.60 19.10
C ALA A 123 -2.53 -6.44 19.24
N ALA A 124 -2.06 -5.99 20.41
CA ALA A 124 -0.63 -5.87 20.70
C ALA A 124 0.11 -7.23 20.63
N ASP A 125 -0.59 -8.36 20.69
CA ASP A 125 -0.03 -9.69 20.40
C ASP A 125 0.43 -9.85 18.93
N GLU A 126 -0.10 -9.07 17.99
CA GLU A 126 0.39 -9.00 16.60
C GLU A 126 1.70 -8.19 16.47
N LEU A 127 2.19 -7.61 17.60
CA LEU A 127 3.46 -6.88 17.70
C LEU A 127 4.65 -7.81 17.98
N GLN A 128 4.41 -9.06 18.44
CA GLN A 128 5.47 -9.93 18.96
C GLN A 128 5.68 -11.24 18.17
N ASP A 129 4.80 -11.57 17.25
CA ASP A 129 4.99 -12.67 16.30
C ASP A 129 5.13 -12.11 14.88
N PRO A 130 6.32 -12.15 14.24
CA PRO A 130 6.32 -12.17 12.78
C PRO A 130 5.45 -13.36 12.35
N PRO A 131 4.57 -13.22 11.35
CA PRO A 131 3.88 -14.39 10.84
C PRO A 131 4.97 -15.36 10.39
N ALA A 132 5.00 -16.54 11.02
CA ALA A 132 5.90 -17.60 10.61
C ALA A 132 5.76 -17.73 9.09
N PRO A 133 6.87 -17.74 8.31
CA PRO A 133 6.79 -17.99 6.89
C PRO A 133 6.02 -19.29 6.71
N ASP A 134 4.95 -19.24 5.91
CA ASP A 134 4.03 -20.32 5.58
C ASP A 134 4.50 -21.69 6.05
N ALA A 135 3.85 -22.20 7.10
CA ALA A 135 3.88 -23.63 7.38
C ALA A 135 3.54 -24.36 6.06
N PRO A 136 4.27 -25.44 5.69
CA PRO A 136 4.02 -26.15 4.44
C PRO A 136 2.53 -26.50 4.36
N ALA A 137 1.90 -26.12 3.24
CA ALA A 137 0.51 -26.46 2.96
C ALA A 137 0.28 -27.96 3.28
N PRO A 138 -0.84 -28.33 3.91
CA PRO A 138 -1.17 -29.73 4.10
C PRO A 138 -1.18 -30.43 2.72
N PRO A 139 -0.66 -31.67 2.62
CA PRO A 139 -0.55 -32.33 1.33
C PRO A 139 -1.94 -32.44 0.70
N ALA A 140 -2.05 -31.98 -0.54
CA ALA A 140 -3.26 -32.16 -1.33
C ALA A 140 -3.56 -33.67 -1.47
N PRO A 141 -4.84 -34.10 -1.45
CA PRO A 141 -5.18 -35.48 -1.71
C PRO A 141 -4.75 -35.87 -3.13
N ASP A 142 -4.11 -37.03 -3.22
CA ASP A 142 -3.53 -37.66 -4.41
C ASP A 142 -4.57 -37.77 -5.53
N LEU A 143 -4.47 -36.90 -6.54
CA LEU A 143 -5.19 -37.03 -7.80
C LEU A 143 -4.30 -37.81 -8.78
N PRO A 144 -4.80 -38.87 -9.43
CA PRO A 144 -3.99 -39.69 -10.33
C PRO A 144 -3.49 -38.85 -11.52
N PRO A 145 -2.26 -39.11 -12.00
CA PRO A 145 -1.66 -38.34 -13.09
C PRO A 145 -2.43 -38.57 -14.41
N PRO A 146 -2.52 -37.55 -15.28
CA PRO A 146 -3.07 -37.70 -16.61
C PRO A 146 -2.16 -38.58 -17.49
N PRO A 147 -2.72 -39.35 -18.45
CA PRO A 147 -1.93 -40.26 -19.28
C PRO A 147 -1.00 -39.49 -20.23
N ALA A 148 0.22 -40.01 -20.37
CA ALA A 148 1.25 -39.48 -21.25
C ALA A 148 0.88 -39.67 -22.73
N GLY A 149 0.83 -38.56 -23.48
CA GLY A 149 0.73 -38.54 -24.94
C GLY A 149 1.96 -37.87 -25.54
N GLU A 150 2.83 -38.71 -26.10
CA GLU A 150 3.85 -38.47 -27.13
C GLU A 150 4.52 -37.09 -27.27
N VAL A 151 5.81 -37.02 -26.95
CA VAL A 151 6.73 -35.94 -27.34
C VAL A 151 7.42 -36.33 -28.67
N PRO A 152 7.34 -35.54 -29.76
CA PRO A 152 8.22 -35.73 -30.90
C PRO A 152 9.61 -35.05 -30.69
N PRO A 153 10.70 -35.60 -31.24
CA PRO A 153 12.10 -35.22 -30.93
C PRO A 153 12.58 -33.95 -31.68
N PRO A 154 13.79 -33.43 -31.36
CA PRO A 154 14.21 -32.06 -31.66
C PRO A 154 15.05 -31.95 -32.95
N GLY A 155 15.02 -30.76 -33.56
CA GLY A 155 15.92 -30.32 -34.63
C GLY A 155 15.25 -29.24 -35.46
N GLY A 156 15.84 -28.10 -35.78
CA GLY A 156 17.17 -27.56 -35.60
C GLY A 156 17.15 -26.19 -36.28
N ASP A 157 17.93 -25.24 -35.76
CA ASP A 157 18.10 -23.87 -36.27
C ASP A 157 16.80 -23.04 -36.31
N ILE A 158 16.74 -21.76 -35.96
CA ILE A 158 17.21 -20.60 -36.71
C ILE A 158 17.34 -19.40 -35.74
N VAL A 159 18.43 -18.66 -35.93
CA VAL A 159 18.91 -17.36 -35.42
C VAL A 159 17.93 -16.29 -34.88
N PRO A 160 18.43 -15.37 -34.01
CA PRO A 160 17.62 -14.39 -33.28
C PRO A 160 17.24 -13.19 -34.15
N VAL A 161 16.02 -12.68 -34.02
CA VAL A 161 15.62 -11.38 -34.57
C VAL A 161 15.06 -10.52 -33.45
N SER A 162 15.82 -9.47 -33.12
CA SER A 162 15.36 -8.31 -32.37
C SER A 162 14.07 -7.77 -32.96
N ALA A 163 13.02 -7.68 -32.14
CA ALA A 163 11.84 -6.90 -32.48
C ALA A 163 12.16 -5.41 -32.28
N GLU A 164 12.67 -4.79 -33.35
CA GLU A 164 12.80 -3.35 -33.48
C GLU A 164 11.38 -2.75 -33.57
N ILE A 165 11.00 -1.97 -32.56
CA ILE A 165 9.71 -1.27 -32.48
C ILE A 165 9.80 -0.01 -33.37
N PRO A 166 8.90 0.20 -34.34
CA PRO A 166 8.91 1.42 -35.15
C PRO A 166 8.50 2.65 -34.31
N PRO A 167 9.10 3.84 -34.55
CA PRO A 167 8.81 5.05 -33.78
C PRO A 167 7.45 5.67 -34.16
N PRO A 168 6.84 6.48 -33.25
CA PRO A 168 5.57 7.15 -33.49
C PRO A 168 5.70 8.30 -34.53
N PRO A 169 4.62 8.64 -35.25
CA PRO A 169 4.63 9.74 -36.21
C PRO A 169 4.71 11.11 -35.52
N ALA A 170 5.56 11.98 -36.05
CA ALA A 170 5.70 13.37 -35.63
C ALA A 170 4.58 14.23 -36.25
N ASP A 171 3.84 14.97 -35.42
CA ASP A 171 2.99 16.07 -35.87
C ASP A 171 3.75 17.40 -35.78
N SER A 172 3.42 18.29 -36.71
CA SER A 172 4.31 19.28 -37.31
C SER A 172 4.40 20.58 -36.50
N ALA A 173 5.61 21.16 -36.40
CA ALA A 173 5.83 22.53 -35.93
C ALA A 173 5.47 23.57 -37.02
N PRO A 174 5.02 24.78 -36.66
CA PRO A 174 4.67 25.83 -37.62
C PRO A 174 5.91 26.54 -38.20
N LEU A 175 5.85 26.89 -39.49
CA LEU A 175 6.88 27.64 -40.23
C LEU A 175 6.83 29.15 -39.92
N PRO A 176 7.98 29.86 -39.97
CA PRO A 176 8.06 31.30 -39.74
C PRO A 176 7.70 32.11 -41.01
N ALA A 177 7.23 33.35 -40.80
CA ALA A 177 7.10 34.41 -41.81
C ALA A 177 7.93 35.62 -41.39
#